data_AF-A0A2V2BBJ3-F1
#
_entry.id   AF-A0A2V2BBJ3-F1
#
_cell.length_a   1.000
_cell.length_b   1.000
_cell.length_c   1.000
_cell.angle_alpha   90.00
_cell.angle_beta   90.00
_cell.angle_gamma   90.00
#
_symmetry.space_group_name_H-M   'P 1'
#
loop_
_entity.id
_entity.type
_entity.pdbx_description
1 polymer ?
#
loop_
_entity_poly.entity_id
_entity_poly.type
_entity_poly.pdbx_seq_one_letter_code
_entity_poly.pdbx_strand_id
1 'polypeptide(L)'
;MRFRVRVPGATRVAVALVAVAAGVSVLGGCSRTPAEKLEEWYSSGGEAQIRKLNEDAGRVNEVSMRTIDVQGPACQDLLARTAEAEKLDPIPDEAAQRYWKEALGGFRRGAGECADGAAKKDESQISRGIRGVQTEGLPKLVSTVSMIKAGLATAK
;
A
#
# COMPACT_ATOMS: atom_id res chain seq x y z
N MET A 1 -61.92 25.27 31.23
CA MET A 1 -61.23 24.08 31.78
C MET A 1 -59.73 24.39 31.83
N ARG A 2 -59.12 24.31 33.01
CA ARG A 2 -57.70 24.59 33.25
C ARG A 2 -56.93 23.28 33.17
N PHE A 3 -55.94 23.15 32.28
CA PHE A 3 -54.89 22.15 32.46
C PHE A 3 -53.53 22.83 32.40
N ARG A 4 -52.84 22.70 33.53
CA ARG A 4 -51.57 23.32 33.89
C ARG A 4 -50.43 22.59 33.19
N VAL A 5 -49.56 23.34 32.51
CA VAL A 5 -48.22 22.88 32.14
C VAL A 5 -47.41 22.78 33.43
N ARG A 6 -46.88 21.59 33.73
CA ARG A 6 -46.02 21.34 34.88
C ARG A 6 -44.74 20.70 34.39
N VAL A 7 -43.69 21.51 34.26
CA VAL A 7 -42.29 21.04 34.28
C VAL A 7 -41.91 20.88 35.75
N PRO A 8 -41.35 19.72 36.15
CA PRO A 8 -40.02 19.79 36.76
C PRO A 8 -39.18 18.53 36.52
N GLY A 9 -37.86 18.68 36.61
CA GLY A 9 -36.98 17.54 36.85
C GLY A 9 -35.65 17.61 36.13
N ALA A 10 -34.84 18.63 36.45
CA ALA A 10 -33.42 18.63 36.15
C ALA A 10 -32.78 17.40 36.81
N THR A 11 -32.61 16.33 36.04
CA THR A 11 -31.92 15.13 36.49
C THR A 11 -30.45 15.37 36.20
N ARG A 12 -29.70 15.73 37.25
CA ARG A 12 -28.24 15.79 37.24
C ARG A 12 -27.73 14.37 36.93
N VAL A 13 -27.32 14.13 35.70
CA VAL A 13 -26.62 12.90 35.34
C VAL A 13 -25.20 13.04 35.90
N ALA A 14 -24.92 12.31 36.97
CA ALA A 14 -23.58 12.17 37.51
C ALA A 14 -22.71 11.47 36.45
N VAL A 15 -21.73 12.17 35.90
CA VAL A 15 -20.68 11.58 35.06
C VAL A 15 -19.82 10.71 35.98
N ALA A 16 -20.07 9.41 35.96
CA ALA A 16 -19.15 8.44 36.55
C ALA A 16 -17.88 8.43 35.68
N LEU A 17 -16.83 9.10 36.17
CA LEU A 17 -15.46 8.92 35.67
C LEU A 17 -15.05 7.48 36.01
N VAL A 18 -15.23 6.56 35.07
CA VAL A 18 -14.59 5.26 35.12
C VAL A 18 -13.13 5.50 34.77
N ALA A 19 -12.30 5.67 35.80
CA ALA A 19 -10.87 5.54 35.68
C ALA A 19 -10.57 4.09 35.29
N VAL A 20 -10.41 3.84 33.99
CA VAL A 20 -9.92 2.56 33.50
C VAL A 20 -8.43 2.50 33.80
N ALA A 21 -8.11 2.06 35.02
CA ALA A 21 -6.81 1.52 35.33
C ALA A 21 -6.67 0.18 34.59
N ALA A 22 -6.27 0.22 33.33
CA ALA A 22 -5.65 -0.92 32.67
C ALA A 22 -4.15 -0.79 32.98
N GLY A 23 -3.62 -1.43 34.02
CA GLY A 23 -3.56 -2.88 34.07
C GLY A 23 -2.46 -3.33 33.12
N VAL A 24 -1.20 -3.06 33.50
CA VAL A 24 -0.01 -3.59 32.83
C VAL A 24 -0.08 -5.11 32.96
N SER A 25 -0.70 -5.74 31.97
CA SER A 25 -0.78 -7.18 31.85
C SER A 25 0.57 -7.65 31.34
N VAL A 26 1.51 -7.87 32.25
CA VAL A 26 2.72 -8.66 31.98
C VAL A 26 2.28 -10.13 31.92
N LEU A 27 1.59 -10.48 30.84
CA LEU A 27 1.49 -11.87 30.40
C LEU A 27 2.56 -12.03 29.34
N GLY A 28 3.56 -12.87 29.62
CA GLY A 28 4.63 -13.26 28.71
C GLY A 28 4.13 -14.06 27.50
N GLY A 29 3.26 -13.45 26.69
CA GLY A 29 2.96 -13.92 25.35
C GLY A 29 4.13 -13.56 24.45
N CYS A 30 4.57 -14.52 23.64
CA CYS A 30 5.54 -14.37 22.55
C CYS A 30 5.07 -13.32 21.52
N SER A 31 5.02 -12.06 21.93
CA SER A 31 4.63 -10.95 21.08
C SER A 31 5.85 -10.62 20.24
N ARG A 32 5.83 -11.08 18.98
CA ARG A 32 6.87 -10.72 18.01
C ARG A 32 7.03 -9.22 17.98
N THR A 33 8.27 -8.76 18.06
CA THR A 33 8.65 -7.37 17.86
C THR A 33 8.23 -6.91 16.45
N PRO A 34 8.05 -5.60 16.21
CA PRO A 34 7.76 -5.10 14.87
C PRO A 34 8.78 -5.57 13.83
N ALA A 35 10.05 -5.66 14.22
CA ALA A 35 11.14 -6.11 13.35
C ALA A 35 11.02 -7.60 12.99
N GLU A 36 10.69 -8.47 13.95
CA GLU A 36 10.44 -9.90 13.70
C GLU A 36 9.22 -10.13 12.79
N LYS A 37 8.15 -9.35 12.97
CA LYS A 37 6.98 -9.42 12.08
C LYS A 37 7.34 -9.00 10.65
N LEU A 38 8.16 -7.97 10.51
CA LEU A 38 8.61 -7.49 9.21
C LEU A 38 9.52 -8.51 8.53
N GLU A 39 10.43 -9.15 9.26
CA GLU A 39 11.30 -10.21 8.74
C GLU A 39 10.50 -11.44 8.27
N GLU A 40 9.50 -11.86 9.05
CA GLU A 40 8.59 -12.93 8.67
C GLU A 40 7.81 -12.58 7.39
N TRP A 41 7.24 -11.37 7.31
CA TRP A 41 6.55 -10.90 6.12
C TRP A 41 7.48 -10.84 4.89
N TYR A 42 8.70 -10.36 5.08
CA TYR A 42 9.68 -10.22 4.01
C TYR A 42 10.08 -11.60 3.45
N SER A 43 10.33 -12.56 4.33
CA SER A 43 10.72 -13.94 3.98
C SER A 43 9.55 -14.82 3.49
N SER A 44 8.30 -14.54 3.88
CA SER A 44 7.13 -15.30 3.44
C SER A 44 6.73 -15.04 1.97
N GLY A 45 7.31 -14.03 1.34
CA GLY A 45 7.04 -13.70 -0.07
C GLY A 45 7.18 -12.20 -0.40
N GLY A 46 7.24 -11.33 0.61
CA GLY A 46 7.39 -9.89 0.42
C GLY A 46 8.61 -9.51 -0.43
N GLU A 47 9.77 -10.11 -0.17
CA GLU A 47 11.00 -9.90 -0.95
C GLU A 47 10.82 -10.23 -2.43
N ALA A 48 10.30 -11.43 -2.70
CA ALA A 48 10.14 -11.92 -4.06
C ALA A 48 9.18 -11.02 -4.85
N GLN A 49 8.13 -10.53 -4.21
CA GLN A 49 7.17 -9.65 -4.86
C GLN A 49 7.73 -8.25 -5.11
N ILE A 50 8.45 -7.68 -4.14
CA ILE A 50 9.14 -6.39 -4.31
C ILE A 50 10.12 -6.46 -5.49
N ARG A 51 10.91 -7.53 -5.55
CA ARG A 51 11.89 -7.73 -6.63
C ARG A 51 11.20 -7.78 -7.99
N LYS A 52 10.18 -8.62 -8.14
CA LYS A 52 9.46 -8.76 -9.42
C LYS A 52 8.74 -7.47 -9.83
N LEU A 53 8.12 -6.75 -8.91
CA LEU A 53 7.54 -5.43 -9.21
C LEU A 53 8.58 -4.44 -9.73
N ASN A 54 9.77 -4.42 -9.10
CA ASN A 54 10.84 -3.53 -9.50
C ASN A 54 11.40 -3.92 -10.88
N GLU A 55 11.53 -5.22 -11.15
CA GLU A 55 11.92 -5.76 -12.47
C GLU A 55 10.91 -5.37 -13.55
N ASP A 56 9.62 -5.63 -13.33
CA ASP A 56 8.56 -5.36 -14.31
C ASP A 56 8.39 -3.84 -14.54
N ALA A 57 8.47 -3.02 -13.49
CA ALA A 57 8.44 -1.56 -13.61
C ALA A 57 9.70 -1.01 -14.30
N GLY A 58 10.87 -1.60 -14.01
CA GLY A 58 12.12 -1.29 -14.69
C GLY A 58 12.06 -1.64 -16.18
N ARG A 59 11.43 -2.76 -16.54
CA ARG A 59 11.21 -3.15 -17.93
C ARG A 59 10.32 -2.17 -18.66
N VAL A 60 9.21 -1.70 -18.06
CA VAL A 60 8.37 -0.65 -18.66
C VAL A 60 9.19 0.61 -18.97
N ASN A 61 10.11 0.98 -18.08
CA ASN A 61 11.01 2.10 -18.32
C ASN A 61 12.02 1.82 -19.45
N GLU A 62 12.63 0.63 -19.50
CA GLU A 62 13.57 0.23 -20.55
C GLU A 62 12.92 0.26 -21.94
N VAL A 63 11.68 -0.22 -22.06
CA VAL A 63 10.98 -0.29 -23.33
C VAL A 63 10.29 1.02 -23.73
N SER A 64 10.47 2.10 -22.96
CA SER A 64 9.72 3.35 -23.12
C SER A 64 9.84 4.00 -24.49
N MET A 65 10.98 3.83 -25.17
CA MET A 65 11.22 4.36 -26.53
C MET A 65 11.12 3.28 -27.63
N ARG A 66 10.61 2.09 -27.29
CA ARG A 66 10.42 0.99 -28.23
C ARG A 66 9.05 1.07 -28.89
N THR A 67 8.80 0.17 -29.83
CA THR A 67 7.53 0.06 -30.54
C THR A 67 6.41 -0.46 -29.62
N ILE A 68 5.16 -0.20 -30.02
CA ILE A 68 3.95 -0.55 -29.27
C ILE A 68 3.88 -2.06 -28.95
N ASP A 69 4.34 -2.92 -29.87
CA ASP A 69 4.38 -4.37 -29.70
C ASP A 69 5.33 -4.83 -28.58
N VAL A 70 6.28 -3.97 -28.17
CA VAL A 70 7.19 -4.22 -27.05
C VAL A 70 6.67 -3.55 -25.76
N GLN A 71 6.14 -2.33 -25.88
CA GLN A 71 5.59 -1.57 -24.75
C GLN A 71 4.35 -2.23 -24.13
N GLY A 72 3.40 -2.65 -24.98
CA GLY A 72 2.13 -3.24 -24.54
C GLY A 72 2.31 -4.44 -23.61
N PRO A 73 3.07 -5.48 -24.01
CA PRO A 73 3.35 -6.62 -23.15
C PRO A 73 4.03 -6.24 -21.83
N ALA A 74 5.00 -5.31 -21.83
CA ALA A 74 5.64 -4.86 -20.59
C ALA A 74 4.65 -4.22 -19.61
N CYS A 75 3.72 -3.42 -20.12
CA CYS A 75 2.67 -2.82 -19.31
C CYS A 75 1.66 -3.87 -18.81
N GLN A 76 1.35 -4.89 -19.60
CA GLN A 76 0.50 -6.01 -19.17
C GLN A 76 1.15 -6.83 -18.06
N ASP A 77 2.44 -7.15 -18.21
CA ASP A 77 3.22 -7.90 -17.20
C ASP A 77 3.24 -7.15 -15.87
N LEU A 78 3.54 -5.84 -15.89
CA LEU A 78 3.51 -5.01 -14.68
C LEU A 78 2.11 -4.93 -14.06
N LEU A 79 1.05 -4.84 -14.88
CA LEU A 79 -0.32 -4.80 -14.38
C LEU A 79 -0.70 -6.13 -13.68
N ALA A 80 -0.33 -7.27 -14.27
CA ALA A 80 -0.54 -8.58 -13.68
C ALA A 80 0.25 -8.72 -12.36
N ARG A 81 1.53 -8.31 -12.35
CA ARG A 81 2.37 -8.30 -11.16
C ARG A 81 1.81 -7.42 -10.05
N THR A 82 1.25 -6.28 -10.41
CA THR A 82 0.57 -5.36 -9.47
C THR A 82 -0.64 -6.05 -8.84
N ALA A 83 -1.48 -6.73 -9.62
CA ALA A 83 -2.64 -7.46 -9.10
C ALA A 83 -2.25 -8.63 -8.18
N GLU A 84 -1.11 -9.28 -8.42
CA GLU A 84 -0.55 -10.28 -7.49
C GLU A 84 -0.06 -9.63 -6.20
N ALA A 85 0.59 -8.47 -6.29
CA ALA A 85 1.14 -7.76 -5.13
C ALA A 85 0.06 -7.23 -4.18
N GLU A 86 -1.09 -6.85 -4.72
CA GLU A 86 -2.26 -6.39 -3.95
C GLU A 86 -2.86 -7.48 -3.07
N LYS A 87 -2.58 -8.76 -3.34
CA LYS A 87 -3.07 -9.91 -2.58
C LYS A 87 -2.16 -10.30 -1.42
N LEU A 88 -0.96 -9.71 -1.33
CA LEU A 88 -0.08 -9.96 -0.20
C LEU A 88 -0.69 -9.42 1.09
N ASP A 89 -0.33 -10.07 2.20
CA ASP A 89 -0.60 -9.53 3.51
C ASP A 89 0.01 -8.12 3.64
N PRO A 90 -0.62 -7.22 4.41
CA PRO A 90 -0.08 -5.89 4.64
C PRO A 90 1.34 -5.92 5.20
N ILE A 91 2.19 -5.00 4.74
CA ILE A 91 3.51 -4.79 5.36
C ILE A 91 3.27 -4.38 6.82
N PRO A 92 3.91 -5.05 7.80
CA PRO A 92 3.72 -4.75 9.23
C PRO A 92 4.18 -3.35 9.67
N ASP A 93 5.00 -2.68 8.85
CA ASP A 93 5.39 -1.28 9.00
C ASP A 93 4.36 -0.37 8.31
N GLU A 94 3.68 0.49 9.08
CA GLU A 94 2.61 1.35 8.56
C GLU A 94 3.09 2.37 7.52
N ALA A 95 4.30 2.90 7.68
CA ALA A 95 4.86 3.89 6.77
C ALA A 95 5.23 3.24 5.43
N ALA A 96 5.87 2.07 5.47
CA ALA A 96 6.15 1.24 4.30
C ALA A 96 4.84 0.81 3.63
N GLN A 97 3.84 0.38 4.39
CA GLN A 97 2.55 -0.05 3.85
C GLN A 97 1.80 1.07 3.13
N ARG A 98 1.91 2.31 3.61
CA ARG A 98 1.34 3.48 2.92
C ARG A 98 2.01 3.68 1.56
N TYR A 99 3.34 3.71 1.52
CA TYR A 99 4.07 3.87 0.25
C TYR A 99 3.85 2.70 -0.70
N TRP A 100 3.71 1.49 -0.17
CA TRP A 100 3.39 0.30 -0.97
C TRP A 100 2.04 0.45 -1.66
N LYS A 101 0.99 0.82 -0.93
CA LYS A 101 -0.33 1.08 -1.52
C LYS A 101 -0.29 2.19 -2.58
N GLU A 102 0.47 3.26 -2.33
CA GLU A 102 0.67 4.34 -3.31
C GLU A 102 1.38 3.83 -4.57
N ALA A 103 2.43 3.00 -4.41
CA ALA A 103 3.17 2.40 -5.51
C ALA A 103 2.26 1.51 -6.37
N LEU A 104 1.52 0.59 -5.74
CA LEU A 104 0.59 -0.29 -6.44
C LEU A 104 -0.52 0.50 -7.14
N GLY A 105 -1.03 1.56 -6.51
CA GLY A 105 -1.99 2.47 -7.14
C GLY A 105 -1.42 3.18 -8.38
N GLY A 106 -0.18 3.67 -8.30
CA GLY A 106 0.54 4.29 -9.42
C GLY A 106 0.80 3.31 -10.56
N PHE A 107 1.25 2.09 -10.25
CA PHE A 107 1.44 1.04 -11.25
C PHE A 107 0.14 0.62 -11.90
N ARG A 108 -0.93 0.40 -11.14
CA ARG A 108 -2.23 0.01 -11.69
C ARG A 108 -2.75 1.05 -12.68
N ARG A 109 -2.67 2.34 -12.35
CA ARG A 109 -3.09 3.43 -13.24
C ARG A 109 -2.18 3.52 -14.46
N GLY A 110 -0.87 3.66 -14.26
CA GLY A 110 0.09 3.87 -15.35
C GLY A 110 0.18 2.66 -16.30
N ALA A 111 0.34 1.46 -15.75
CA ALA A 111 0.40 0.23 -16.54
C ALA A 111 -0.95 -0.08 -17.21
N GLY A 112 -2.06 0.20 -16.54
CA GLY A 112 -3.41 0.08 -17.11
C GLY A 112 -3.64 1.03 -18.28
N GLU A 113 -3.29 2.31 -18.12
CA GLU A 113 -3.37 3.29 -19.21
C GLU A 113 -2.47 2.90 -20.38
N CYS A 114 -1.26 2.43 -20.11
CA CYS A 114 -0.33 1.97 -21.13
C CYS A 114 -0.84 0.75 -21.89
N ALA A 115 -1.35 -0.27 -21.19
CA ALA A 115 -1.88 -1.49 -21.80
C ALA A 115 -3.12 -1.20 -22.65
N ASP A 116 -4.02 -0.33 -22.18
CA ASP A 116 -5.20 0.12 -22.94
C ASP A 116 -4.80 0.93 -24.18
N GLY A 117 -3.80 1.82 -24.04
CA GLY A 117 -3.22 2.55 -25.16
C GLY A 117 -2.63 1.62 -26.21
N ALA A 118 -1.92 0.56 -25.79
CA ALA A 118 -1.35 -0.44 -26.69
C ALA A 118 -2.44 -1.21 -27.44
N ALA A 119 -3.52 -1.61 -26.77
CA ALA A 119 -4.66 -2.26 -27.41
C ALA A 119 -5.34 -1.37 -28.47
N LYS A 120 -5.36 -0.05 -28.23
CA LYS A 120 -5.93 0.97 -29.13
C LYS A 120 -4.94 1.51 -30.16
N LYS A 121 -3.65 1.15 -30.07
CA LYS A 121 -2.55 1.74 -30.82
C LYS A 121 -2.46 3.28 -30.66
N ASP A 122 -2.73 3.77 -29.46
CA ASP A 122 -2.64 5.18 -29.10
C ASP A 122 -1.29 5.45 -28.41
N GLU A 123 -0.32 5.97 -29.16
CA GLU A 123 1.03 6.30 -28.67
C GLU A 123 1.03 7.35 -27.56
N SER A 124 0.10 8.31 -27.61
CA SER A 124 -0.01 9.35 -26.58
C SER A 124 -0.44 8.72 -25.26
N GLN A 125 -1.44 7.84 -25.31
CA GLN A 125 -1.91 7.12 -24.15
C GLN A 125 -0.85 6.18 -23.58
N ILE A 126 -0.13 5.44 -24.42
CA ILE A 126 1.00 4.63 -23.98
C ILE A 126 2.04 5.47 -23.24
N SER A 127 2.43 6.60 -23.83
CA SER A 127 3.42 7.52 -23.26
C SER A 127 2.99 8.07 -21.91
N ARG A 128 1.70 8.44 -21.74
CA ARG A 128 1.15 8.88 -20.45
C ARG A 128 1.17 7.77 -19.42
N GLY A 129 0.78 6.55 -19.79
CA GLY A 129 0.81 5.39 -18.91
C GLY A 129 2.22 5.07 -18.41
N ILE A 130 3.20 5.02 -19.32
CA ILE A 130 4.62 4.82 -18.98
C ILE A 130 5.13 5.92 -18.05
N ARG A 131 4.79 7.19 -18.32
CA ARG A 131 5.12 8.31 -17.44
C ARG A 131 4.50 8.16 -16.05
N GLY A 132 3.26 7.66 -15.97
CA GLY A 132 2.60 7.35 -14.70
C GLY A 132 3.34 6.29 -13.90
N VAL A 133 3.79 5.20 -14.54
CA VAL A 133 4.65 4.18 -13.91
C VAL A 133 5.93 4.81 -13.35
N GLN A 134 6.59 5.65 -14.14
CA GLN A 134 7.86 6.30 -13.80
C GLN A 134 7.76 7.33 -12.68
N THR A 135 6.67 8.10 -12.63
CA THR A 135 6.56 9.27 -11.76
C THR A 135 5.66 9.06 -10.55
N GLU A 136 4.73 8.11 -10.61
CA GLU A 136 3.81 7.82 -9.51
C GLU A 136 4.11 6.48 -8.84
N GLY A 137 4.44 5.44 -9.60
CA GLY A 137 4.66 4.09 -9.07
C GLY A 137 6.07 3.88 -8.52
N LEU A 138 7.08 4.02 -9.39
CA LEU A 138 8.49 3.73 -9.07
C LEU A 138 9.01 4.49 -7.84
N PRO A 139 8.81 5.81 -7.68
CA PRO A 139 9.32 6.54 -6.53
C PRO A 139 8.75 6.02 -5.19
N LYS A 140 7.49 5.58 -5.20
CA LYS A 140 6.81 5.05 -4.02
C LYS A 140 7.29 3.64 -3.68
N LEU A 141 7.58 2.83 -4.70
CA LEU A 141 8.22 1.53 -4.49
C LEU A 141 9.61 1.71 -3.87
N VAL A 142 10.41 2.66 -4.36
CA VAL A 142 11.73 2.99 -3.78
C VAL A 142 11.60 3.40 -2.31
N SER A 143 10.65 4.27 -1.97
CA SER A 143 10.38 4.63 -0.56
C SER A 143 9.98 3.41 0.28
N THR A 144 9.13 2.53 -0.25
CA THR A 144 8.73 1.29 0.43
C THR A 144 9.94 0.42 0.74
N VAL A 145 10.79 0.16 -0.26
CA VAL A 145 12.00 -0.65 -0.10
C VAL A 145 12.96 -0.04 0.91
N SER A 146 13.12 1.29 0.88
CA SER A 146 13.98 1.98 1.86
C SER A 146 13.49 1.81 3.29
N MET A 147 12.18 1.90 3.52
CA MET A 147 11.59 1.72 4.85
C MET A 147 11.72 0.28 5.34
N ILE A 148 11.46 -0.71 4.47
CA ILE A 148 11.64 -2.12 4.80
C ILE A 148 13.09 -2.41 5.18
N LYS A 149 14.06 -1.93 4.38
CA LYS A 149 15.49 -2.11 4.68
C LYS A 149 15.87 -1.48 6.03
N ALA A 150 15.37 -0.29 6.33
CA ALA A 150 15.59 0.36 7.62
C ALA A 150 15.00 -0.46 8.76
N GLY A 151 13.76 -0.94 8.63
CA GLY A 151 13.11 -1.79 9.64
C GLY A 151 13.85 -3.10 9.88
N LEU A 152 14.27 -3.80 8.82
CA LEU A 152 15.05 -5.04 8.93
C LEU A 152 16.44 -4.82 9.55
N ALA A 153 17.05 -3.65 9.37
CA ALA A 153 18.32 -3.34 10.00
C ALA A 153 18.20 -3.18 11.53
N THR A 154 17.01 -2.87 12.05
CA THR A 154 16.73 -2.81 13.49
C THR A 154 16.47 -4.17 14.14
N ALA A 155 16.34 -5.24 13.34
CA ALA A 155 16.18 -6.61 13.82
C ALA A 155 17.49 -7.29 14.21
N LYS A 156 18.63 -6.69 13.82
CA LYS A 156 19.99 -7.21 14.04
C LYS A 156 20.64 -6.57 15.26
#